data_AF-A0A961MHW6-F1
#
_entry.id   AF-A0A961MHW6-F1
#
_cell.length_a   1.000
_cell.length_b   1.000
_cell.length_c   1.000
_cell.angle_alpha   90.00
_cell.angle_beta   90.00
_cell.angle_gamma   90.00
#
_symmetry.space_group_name_H-M   'P 1'
#
loop_
_entity.id
_entity.type
_entity.pdbx_description
1 polymer ?
#
loop_
_entity_poly.entity_id
_entity_poly.type
_entity_poly.pdbx_seq_one_letter_code
_entity_poly.pdbx_strand_id
1 'polypeptide(L)'
;MHDTPQSELDAITAERARIFSRKWFADLMSGRLGAGDTFWLGNYGIGLVIVPAVVLLAAILAAAAPQAMAPVLAVLAAVAGIYRMALLRAFLIVTRRQDGPRGWFRAGAAIIAIDGLALLGYAASALTG
;
A
#
# COMPACT_ATOMS: atom_id res chain seq x y z
N MET A 1 29.49 -5.47 -20.31
CA MET A 1 28.75 -4.85 -19.19
C MET A 1 28.89 -3.36 -19.41
N HIS A 2 27.82 -2.66 -19.80
CA HIS A 2 27.89 -1.20 -19.96
C HIS A 2 27.90 -0.60 -18.54
N ASP A 3 28.97 0.10 -18.18
CA ASP A 3 29.00 0.83 -16.92
C ASP A 3 27.99 1.99 -17.02
N THR A 4 26.97 1.94 -16.16
CA THR A 4 25.96 2.99 -16.02
C THR A 4 26.69 4.29 -15.63
N PRO A 5 26.53 5.40 -16.37
CA PRO A 5 27.17 6.67 -16.03
C PRO A 5 26.85 7.10 -14.60
N GLN A 6 27.84 7.66 -13.88
CA GLN A 6 27.64 8.11 -12.48
C GLN A 6 26.46 9.08 -12.33
N SER A 7 26.23 9.95 -13.33
CA SER A 7 25.09 10.87 -13.35
C SER A 7 23.73 10.16 -13.38
N GLU A 8 23.62 8.99 -14.01
CA GLU A 8 22.39 8.18 -13.97
C GLU A 8 22.21 7.51 -12.59
N LEU A 9 23.31 7.06 -11.97
CA LEU A 9 23.26 6.49 -10.61
C LEU A 9 22.84 7.54 -9.57
N ASP A 10 23.35 8.76 -9.69
CA ASP A 10 22.98 9.88 -8.82
C ASP A 10 21.50 10.26 -8.99
N ALA A 11 21.01 10.28 -10.23
CA ALA A 11 19.60 10.54 -10.53
C ALA A 11 18.67 9.48 -9.93
N ILE A 12 19.01 8.19 -10.07
CA ILE A 12 18.27 7.07 -9.48
C ILE A 12 18.27 7.19 -7.95
N THR A 13 19.41 7.56 -7.35
CA THR A 13 19.53 7.71 -5.90
C THR A 13 18.67 8.86 -5.39
N ALA A 14 18.69 10.00 -6.09
CA ALA A 14 17.86 11.16 -5.76
C ALA A 14 16.35 10.87 -5.90
N GLU A 15 15.95 10.07 -6.87
CA GLU A 15 14.57 9.61 -7.04
C GLU A 15 14.17 8.67 -5.89
N ARG A 16 15.00 7.68 -5.57
CA ARG A 16 14.75 6.72 -4.48
C ARG A 16 14.66 7.39 -3.11
N ALA A 17 15.45 8.43 -2.86
CA ALA A 17 15.40 9.19 -1.62
C ALA A 17 14.04 9.89 -1.38
N ARG A 18 13.22 10.04 -2.44
CA ARG A 18 11.88 10.65 -2.34
C ARG A 18 10.76 9.64 -2.10
N ILE A 19 11.02 8.34 -2.21
CA ILE A 19 10.05 7.29 -1.93
C ILE A 19 9.58 7.40 -0.46
N PHE A 20 8.28 7.18 -0.23
CA PHE A 20 7.62 7.34 1.07
C PHE A 20 7.66 8.76 1.68
N SER A 21 8.11 9.77 0.92
CA SER A 21 7.91 11.17 1.30
C SER A 21 6.43 11.57 1.19
N ARG A 22 6.04 12.67 1.86
CA ARG A 22 4.69 13.24 1.75
C ARG A 22 4.29 13.51 0.29
N LYS A 23 5.22 14.02 -0.51
CA LYS A 23 5.00 14.27 -1.94
C LYS A 23 4.77 12.97 -2.70
N TRP A 24 5.53 11.92 -2.41
CA TRP A 24 5.35 10.62 -3.03
C TRP A 24 3.97 10.04 -2.74
N PHE A 25 3.46 10.15 -1.50
CA PHE A 25 2.08 9.74 -1.20
C PHE A 25 1.03 10.54 -1.96
N ALA A 26 1.23 11.86 -2.12
CA ALA A 26 0.32 12.69 -2.92
C ALA A 26 0.36 12.30 -4.41
N ASP A 27 1.54 12.00 -4.95
CA ASP A 27 1.72 11.54 -6.33
C ASP A 27 1.14 10.14 -6.54
N LEU A 28 1.28 9.24 -5.56
CA LEU A 28 0.66 7.92 -5.53
C LEU A 28 -0.87 8.03 -5.59
N MET A 29 -1.48 8.74 -4.63
CA MET A 29 -2.94 8.81 -4.49
C MET A 29 -3.64 9.57 -5.62
N SER A 30 -2.90 10.40 -6.35
CA SER A 30 -3.40 11.10 -7.53
C SER A 30 -3.23 10.30 -8.84
N GLY A 31 -2.62 9.11 -8.79
CA GLY A 31 -2.36 8.29 -9.98
C GLY A 31 -1.32 8.92 -10.91
N ARG A 32 -0.36 9.67 -10.35
CA ARG A 32 0.76 10.27 -11.10
C ARG A 32 1.98 9.37 -11.19
N LEU A 33 2.09 8.36 -10.32
CA LEU A 33 3.12 7.33 -10.41
C LEU A 33 2.75 6.28 -11.45
N GLY A 34 3.73 5.53 -11.97
CA GLY A 34 3.48 4.43 -12.88
C GLY A 34 2.64 3.32 -12.25
N ALA A 35 1.98 2.50 -13.07
CA ALA A 35 1.19 1.37 -12.58
C ALA A 35 2.05 0.40 -11.75
N GLY A 36 3.30 0.16 -12.16
CA GLY A 36 4.25 -0.68 -11.42
C GLY A 36 4.48 -0.16 -10.00
N ASP A 37 4.84 1.11 -9.84
CA ASP A 37 5.06 1.72 -8.51
C ASP A 37 3.78 1.78 -7.69
N THR A 38 2.67 2.12 -8.34
CA THR A 38 1.36 2.19 -7.68
C THR A 38 0.96 0.82 -7.13
N PHE A 39 1.19 -0.25 -7.90
CA PHE A 39 0.92 -1.61 -7.45
C PHE A 39 1.98 -2.09 -6.46
N TRP A 40 3.25 -2.22 -6.84
CA TRP A 40 4.27 -2.85 -6.00
C TRP A 40 4.59 -2.04 -4.75
N LEU A 41 4.96 -0.78 -4.93
CA LEU A 41 5.43 0.07 -3.83
C LEU A 41 4.26 0.58 -2.99
N GLY A 42 3.16 0.97 -3.64
CA GLY A 42 1.92 1.36 -2.98
C GLY A 42 1.25 0.21 -2.23
N ASN A 43 1.28 -1.01 -2.73
CA ASN A 43 0.60 -2.15 -2.08
C ASN A 43 1.49 -2.88 -1.08
N TYR A 44 2.65 -3.35 -1.54
CA TYR A 44 3.55 -4.22 -0.79
C TYR A 44 4.70 -3.45 -0.13
N GLY A 45 5.21 -2.40 -0.77
CA GLY A 45 6.29 -1.57 -0.24
C GLY A 45 5.95 -0.95 1.12
N ILE A 46 4.75 -0.36 1.25
CA ILE A 46 4.27 0.16 2.55
C ILE A 46 4.04 -0.99 3.56
N GLY A 47 3.61 -2.16 3.08
CA GLY A 47 3.41 -3.35 3.90
C GLY A 47 4.70 -3.79 4.62
N LEU A 48 5.87 -3.58 4.02
CA LEU A 48 7.16 -3.92 4.64
C LEU A 48 7.42 -3.17 5.95
N VAL A 49 6.82 -1.99 6.15
CA VAL A 49 6.95 -1.21 7.38
C VAL A 49 5.73 -1.41 8.29
N ILE A 50 4.53 -1.38 7.71
CA ILE A 50 3.28 -1.42 8.48
C ILE A 50 3.05 -2.80 9.10
N VAL A 51 3.28 -3.90 8.38
CA VAL A 51 3.01 -5.25 8.90
C VAL A 51 3.85 -5.56 10.14
N PRO A 52 5.18 -5.35 10.15
CA PRO A 52 5.98 -5.54 11.37
C PRO A 52 5.52 -4.64 12.52
N ALA A 53 5.17 -3.37 12.24
CA ALA A 53 4.68 -2.46 13.27
C ALA A 53 3.36 -2.95 13.90
N VAL A 54 2.43 -3.46 13.08
CA VAL A 54 1.16 -4.02 13.56
C VAL A 54 1.39 -5.30 14.36
N VAL A 55 2.31 -6.17 13.93
CA VAL A 55 2.66 -7.39 14.68
C VAL A 55 3.25 -7.06 16.05
N LEU A 56 4.18 -6.10 16.12
CA LEU A 56 4.75 -5.64 17.38
C LEU A 56 3.68 -5.03 18.29
N LEU A 57 2.80 -4.20 17.74
CA LEU A 57 1.69 -3.62 18.49
C LEU A 57 0.74 -4.72 19.01
N ALA A 58 0.42 -5.73 18.19
CA ALA A 58 -0.41 -6.85 18.61
C ALA A 58 0.23 -7.65 19.76
N ALA A 59 1.55 -7.89 19.69
CA ALA A 59 2.28 -8.55 20.77
C ALA A 59 2.25 -7.74 22.09
N ILE A 60 2.40 -6.41 21.99
CA ILE A 60 2.29 -5.51 23.16
C ILE A 60 0.88 -5.53 23.73
N LEU A 61 -0.16 -5.45 22.90
CA LEU A 61 -1.55 -5.49 23.33
C LEU A 61 -1.90 -6.83 23.98
N ALA A 62 -1.43 -7.94 23.40
CA ALA A 62 -1.64 -9.26 23.97
C ALA A 62 -1.03 -9.42 25.37
N ALA A 63 0.08 -8.73 25.66
CA ALA A 63 0.73 -8.77 26.98
C ALA A 63 0.14 -7.75 27.98
N ALA A 64 -0.18 -6.54 27.54
CA ALA A 64 -0.49 -5.41 28.42
C ALA A 64 -1.98 -5.03 28.47
N ALA A 65 -2.73 -5.26 27.40
CA ALA A 65 -4.15 -4.89 27.31
C ALA A 65 -4.91 -5.81 26.33
N PRO A 66 -5.09 -7.11 26.64
CA PRO A 66 -5.70 -8.08 25.72
C PRO A 66 -7.08 -7.67 25.22
N GLN A 67 -7.87 -7.01 26.08
CA GLN A 67 -9.20 -6.50 25.77
C GLN A 67 -9.20 -5.37 24.73
N ALA A 68 -8.08 -4.65 24.58
CA ALA A 68 -7.94 -3.60 23.58
C ALA A 68 -7.47 -4.14 22.22
N MET A 69 -7.04 -5.41 22.14
CA MET A 69 -6.49 -5.99 20.92
C MET A 69 -7.48 -5.96 19.76
N ALA A 70 -8.68 -6.51 19.95
CA ALA A 70 -9.71 -6.58 18.92
C ALA A 70 -10.10 -5.18 18.37
N PRO A 71 -10.50 -4.18 19.20
CA PRO A 71 -10.88 -2.88 18.67
C PRO A 71 -9.72 -2.14 18.00
N VAL A 72 -8.49 -2.25 18.51
CA VAL A 72 -7.32 -1.60 17.89
C VAL A 72 -7.01 -2.23 16.53
N LEU A 73 -7.01 -3.56 16.43
CA LEU A 73 -6.79 -4.24 15.15
C LEU A 73 -7.92 -3.96 14.15
N ALA A 74 -9.16 -3.85 14.61
CA ALA A 74 -10.29 -3.47 13.77
C ALA A 74 -10.11 -2.07 13.16
N VAL A 75 -9.70 -1.08 13.96
CA VAL A 75 -9.44 0.28 13.47
C VAL A 75 -8.28 0.29 12.47
N LEU A 76 -7.18 -0.42 12.76
CA LEU A 76 -6.05 -0.52 11.85
C LEU A 76 -6.43 -1.18 10.53
N ALA A 77 -7.24 -2.24 10.58
CA ALA A 77 -7.77 -2.89 9.40
C ALA A 77 -8.69 -1.95 8.60
N ALA A 78 -9.56 -1.16 9.25
CA ALA A 78 -10.39 -0.17 8.57
C ALA A 78 -9.54 0.86 7.82
N VAL A 79 -8.53 1.42 8.49
CA VAL A 79 -7.61 2.41 7.89
C VAL A 79 -6.85 1.80 6.71
N ALA A 80 -6.33 0.58 6.87
CA ALA A 80 -5.63 -0.13 5.81
C ALA A 80 -6.57 -0.45 4.63
N GLY A 81 -7.81 -0.85 4.90
CA GLY A 81 -8.83 -1.10 3.88
C GLY A 81 -9.20 0.16 3.08
N ILE A 82 -9.41 1.30 3.77
CA ILE A 82 -9.64 2.60 3.13
C ILE A 82 -8.43 2.99 2.25
N TYR A 83 -7.22 2.81 2.78
CA TYR A 83 -5.99 3.05 2.03
C TYR A 83 -5.95 2.20 0.75
N ARG A 84 -6.28 0.90 0.83
CA ARG A 84 -6.32 0.01 -0.34
C ARG A 84 -7.39 0.43 -1.36
N MET A 85 -8.54 0.94 -0.92
CA MET A 85 -9.56 1.48 -1.84
C MET A 85 -9.09 2.77 -2.54
N ALA A 86 -8.39 3.66 -1.83
CA ALA A 86 -7.78 4.83 -2.43
C ALA A 86 -6.68 4.44 -3.43
N LEU A 87 -5.87 3.43 -3.10
CA LEU A 87 -4.85 2.88 -3.98
C LEU A 87 -5.45 2.23 -5.23
N LEU A 88 -6.53 1.47 -5.08
CA LEU A 88 -7.26 0.87 -6.20
C LEU A 88 -7.73 1.96 -7.17
N ARG A 89 -8.31 3.05 -6.64
CA ARG A 89 -8.71 4.21 -7.46
C ARG A 89 -7.52 4.79 -8.22
N ALA A 90 -6.39 5.02 -7.55
CA ALA A 90 -5.18 5.54 -8.19
C ALA A 90 -4.66 4.59 -9.29
N PHE A 91 -4.64 3.29 -9.01
CA PHE A 91 -4.22 2.26 -9.94
C PHE A 91 -5.14 2.19 -11.18
N LEU A 92 -6.46 2.29 -10.99
CA LEU A 92 -7.41 2.36 -12.11
C LEU A 92 -7.24 3.64 -12.93
N ILE A 93 -6.87 4.77 -12.31
CA ILE A 93 -6.59 6.02 -13.05
C ILE A 93 -5.35 5.85 -13.93
N VAL A 94 -4.25 5.33 -13.39
CA VAL A 94 -3.00 5.21 -14.16
C VAL A 94 -3.10 4.16 -15.26
N THR A 95 -3.74 3.01 -15.00
CA THR A 95 -3.87 1.92 -15.99
C THR A 95 -4.78 2.26 -17.17
N ARG A 96 -5.68 3.26 -17.02
CA ARG A 96 -6.44 3.82 -18.14
C ARG A 96 -5.59 4.67 -19.08
N ARG A 97 -4.49 5.23 -18.58
CA ARG A 97 -3.61 6.15 -19.32
C ARG A 97 -2.34 5.48 -19.85
N GLN A 98 -1.96 4.34 -19.28
CA GLN A 98 -0.79 3.57 -19.72
C GLN A 98 -1.17 2.46 -20.70
N ASP A 99 -0.35 2.32 -21.73
CA ASP A 99 -0.32 1.12 -22.56
C ASP A 99 0.46 0.03 -21.85
N GLY A 100 -0.09 -1.18 -21.85
CA GLY A 100 0.50 -2.31 -21.18
C GLY A 100 -0.41 -3.53 -21.14
N PRO A 101 0.07 -4.66 -20.61
CA PRO A 101 -0.67 -5.92 -20.60
C PRO A 101 -1.97 -5.79 -19.81
N ARG A 102 -3.12 -5.75 -20.51
CA ARG A 102 -4.45 -5.56 -19.88
C ARG A 102 -4.77 -6.67 -18.87
N GLY A 103 -4.25 -7.88 -19.06
CA GLY A 103 -4.38 -8.97 -18.09
C GLY A 103 -3.71 -8.66 -16.75
N TRP A 104 -2.49 -8.08 -16.77
CA TRP A 104 -1.78 -7.67 -15.57
C TRP A 104 -2.51 -6.54 -14.82
N PHE A 105 -3.01 -5.52 -15.54
CA PHE A 105 -3.80 -4.46 -14.91
C PHE A 105 -5.07 -5.01 -14.23
N ARG A 106 -5.77 -5.96 -14.86
CA ARG A 106 -6.96 -6.58 -14.27
C ARG A 106 -6.62 -7.39 -13.01
N ALA A 107 -5.58 -8.21 -13.07
CA ALA A 107 -5.12 -9.00 -11.93
C ALA A 107 -4.68 -8.09 -10.77
N GLY A 108 -3.89 -7.05 -11.04
CA GLY A 108 -3.45 -6.10 -10.03
C GLY A 108 -4.62 -5.37 -9.36
N ALA A 109 -5.60 -4.91 -10.14
CA ALA A 109 -6.81 -4.29 -9.60
C ALA A 109 -7.63 -5.25 -8.75
N ALA A 110 -7.78 -6.51 -9.18
CA ALA A 110 -8.50 -7.54 -8.43
C ALA A 110 -7.84 -7.83 -7.08
N ILE A 111 -6.51 -7.96 -7.05
CA ILE A 111 -5.75 -8.18 -5.80
C ILE A 111 -5.96 -7.02 -4.83
N ILE A 112 -5.77 -5.77 -5.27
CA ILE A 112 -5.96 -4.60 -4.39
C ILE A 112 -7.41 -4.53 -3.89
N ALA A 113 -8.38 -4.83 -4.75
CA ALA A 113 -9.79 -4.85 -4.39
C ALA A 113 -10.10 -5.91 -3.33
N ILE A 114 -9.67 -7.15 -3.54
CA ILE A 114 -9.87 -8.27 -2.60
C ILE A 114 -9.24 -7.95 -1.25
N ASP A 115 -7.98 -7.51 -1.23
CA ASP A 115 -7.27 -7.18 0.01
C ASP A 115 -7.99 -6.07 0.79
N GLY A 116 -8.37 -4.99 0.10
CA GLY A 116 -9.03 -3.87 0.76
C GLY A 116 -10.44 -4.21 1.25
N LEU A 117 -11.22 -5.00 0.49
CA LEU A 117 -12.53 -5.48 0.93
C LEU A 117 -12.42 -6.46 2.09
N ALA A 118 -11.42 -7.35 2.10
CA ALA A 118 -11.18 -8.26 3.21
C ALA A 118 -10.85 -7.50 4.50
N LEU A 119 -10.01 -6.46 4.42
CA LEU A 119 -9.67 -5.61 5.57
C LEU A 119 -10.89 -4.83 6.11
N LEU A 120 -11.71 -4.26 5.22
CA LEU A 120 -12.94 -3.56 5.61
C LEU A 120 -13.96 -4.53 6.21
N GLY A 121 -14.12 -5.73 5.62
CA GLY A 121 -15.01 -6.77 6.13
C GLY A 121 -14.58 -7.26 7.51
N TYR A 122 -13.28 -7.49 7.72
CA TYR A 122 -12.72 -7.83 9.03
C TYR A 122 -13.03 -6.72 10.04
N ALA A 123 -12.72 -5.46 9.71
CA ALA A 123 -12.97 -4.33 10.59
C ALA A 123 -14.44 -4.19 10.97
N ALA A 124 -15.35 -4.35 10.01
CA ALA A 124 -16.79 -4.32 10.28
C ALA A 124 -17.19 -5.46 11.23
N SER A 125 -16.75 -6.70 10.96
CA SER A 125 -17.10 -7.86 11.78
C SER A 125 -16.58 -7.75 13.22
N ALA A 126 -15.38 -7.21 13.40
CA ALA A 126 -14.75 -7.06 14.71
C ALA A 126 -15.33 -5.90 15.55
N LEU A 127 -16.12 -5.00 14.94
CA LEU A 127 -16.79 -3.89 15.64
C LEU A 127 -18.26 -4.19 15.95
N THR A 128 -18.86 -5.17 15.28
CA THR A 128 -20.29 -5.52 15.43
C THR A 128 -20.54 -6.85 16.13
N GLY A 129 -19.51 -7.68 16.32
CA GLY A 129 -19.55 -8.92 17.08
C GLY A 129 -19.01 -8.75 18.48
#